data_AF-A0A3N5Q5J0-F1
#
_entry.id   AF-A0A3N5Q5J0-F1
#
_cell.length_a   1.000
_cell.length_b   1.000
_cell.length_c   1.000
_cell.angle_alpha   90.00
_cell.angle_beta   90.00
_cell.angle_gamma   90.00
#
_symmetry.space_group_name_H-M   'P 1'
#
loop_
_entity.id
_entity.type
_entity.pdbx_description
1 polymer ?
#
loop_
_entity_poly.entity_id
_entity_poly.type
_entity_poly.pdbx_seq_one_letter_code
_entity_poly.pdbx_strand_id
1 'polypeptide(L)'
;MPFCPKCNYEYIEGITICPDCGTHLVDESVYEKPEDWTEDNWEVVYTSNEDYEVEMLKDNLESAGITAAILQQKDRNFPAPGDLAVIKLLVRREDMEAALGFIQKVNTENNEGEEES
;
A
#
# COMPACT_ATOMS: atom_id res chain seq x y z
N MET A 1 -21.91 -19.66 -7.59
CA MET A 1 -23.02 -18.79 -8.03
C MET A 1 -22.51 -17.89 -9.13
N PRO A 2 -23.23 -17.72 -10.26
CA PRO A 2 -22.78 -16.89 -11.36
C PRO A 2 -22.77 -15.41 -10.98
N PHE A 3 -21.63 -14.76 -11.20
CA PHE A 3 -21.33 -13.38 -10.86
C PHE A 3 -20.97 -12.59 -12.13
N CYS A 4 -21.45 -11.36 -12.20
CA CYS A 4 -21.14 -10.46 -13.31
C CYS A 4 -19.92 -9.59 -12.95
N PRO A 5 -18.76 -9.74 -13.62
CA PRO A 5 -17.58 -8.93 -13.33
C PRO A 5 -17.74 -7.46 -13.74
N LYS A 6 -18.75 -7.14 -14.56
CA LYS A 6 -18.98 -5.80 -15.10
C LYS A 6 -19.97 -4.98 -14.27
N CYS A 7 -21.02 -5.64 -13.79
CA CYS A 7 -22.07 -5.01 -13.00
C CYS A 7 -21.90 -5.28 -11.51
N ASN A 8 -21.01 -6.21 -11.14
CA ASN A 8 -20.73 -6.62 -9.77
C ASN A 8 -21.96 -7.20 -9.01
N TYR A 9 -22.85 -7.87 -9.75
CA TYR A 9 -24.06 -8.53 -9.24
C TYR A 9 -23.92 -10.05 -9.25
N GLU A 10 -24.50 -10.68 -8.24
CA GLU A 10 -24.66 -12.13 -8.13
C GLU A 10 -26.02 -12.56 -8.68
N TYR A 11 -26.02 -13.71 -9.35
CA TYR A 11 -27.18 -14.30 -9.99
C TYR A 11 -27.41 -15.73 -9.50
N ILE A 12 -28.65 -16.19 -9.63
CA ILE A 12 -29.00 -17.59 -9.35
C ILE A 12 -28.39 -18.54 -10.38
N GLU A 13 -28.14 -19.78 -9.96
CA GLU A 13 -27.61 -20.83 -10.83
C GLU A 13 -28.53 -21.10 -12.02
N GLY A 14 -27.93 -21.21 -13.21
CA GLY A 14 -28.66 -21.39 -14.48
C GLY A 14 -28.66 -20.17 -15.40
N ILE A 15 -28.21 -19.00 -14.93
CA ILE A 15 -28.00 -17.81 -15.76
C ILE A 15 -26.52 -17.75 -16.15
N THR A 16 -26.23 -17.75 -17.45
CA THR A 16 -24.86 -17.74 -17.99
C THR A 16 -24.47 -16.40 -18.62
N ILE A 17 -25.44 -15.54 -18.91
CA ILE A 17 -25.25 -14.23 -19.54
C ILE A 17 -25.99 -13.18 -18.71
N CYS A 18 -25.31 -12.10 -18.36
CA CYS A 18 -25.90 -10.97 -17.65
C CYS A 18 -27.00 -10.31 -18.50
N PRO A 19 -28.25 -10.21 -18.03
CA PRO A 19 -29.33 -9.57 -18.79
C PRO A 19 -29.16 -8.05 -18.94
N ASP A 20 -28.38 -7.42 -18.05
CA ASP A 20 -28.18 -5.97 -18.04
C ASP A 20 -27.03 -5.51 -18.95
N CYS A 21 -25.88 -6.22 -18.94
CA CYS A 21 -24.70 -5.82 -19.72
C CYS A 21 -24.29 -6.80 -20.83
N GLY A 22 -24.92 -7.98 -20.91
CA GLY A 22 -24.64 -8.99 -21.93
C GLY A 22 -23.31 -9.74 -21.80
N THR A 23 -22.57 -9.57 -20.70
CA THR A 23 -21.31 -10.30 -20.47
C THR A 23 -21.56 -11.71 -19.95
N HIS A 24 -20.62 -12.63 -20.19
CA HIS A 24 -20.67 -13.98 -19.60
C HIS A 24 -20.47 -13.90 -18.08
N LEU A 25 -21.37 -14.52 -17.34
CA LEU A 25 -21.26 -14.63 -15.89
C LEU A 25 -20.20 -15.68 -15.56
N VAL A 26 -19.33 -15.35 -14.61
CA VAL A 26 -18.27 -16.24 -14.11
C VAL A 26 -18.68 -16.76 -12.75
N ASP A 27 -18.23 -17.94 -12.35
CA ASP A 27 -18.52 -18.39 -11.00
C ASP A 27 -17.66 -17.61 -9.99
N GLU A 28 -18.22 -17.27 -8.83
CA GLU A 28 -17.47 -16.60 -7.74
C GLU A 28 -16.18 -17.36 -7.40
N SER A 29 -16.20 -18.70 -7.46
CA SER A 29 -15.03 -19.54 -7.19
C SER A 29 -13.87 -19.36 -8.18
N VAL A 30 -14.14 -18.82 -9.37
CA VAL A 30 -13.15 -18.54 -10.42
C VAL A 30 -12.94 -17.03 -10.57
N TYR A 31 -13.66 -16.23 -9.79
CA TYR A 31 -13.48 -14.78 -9.76
C TYR A 31 -12.26 -14.44 -8.92
N GLU A 32 -11.09 -14.51 -9.56
CA GLU A 32 -9.87 -13.91 -9.06
C GLU A 32 -10.04 -12.38 -9.13
N LYS A 33 -10.38 -11.79 -7.97
CA LYS A 33 -10.39 -10.35 -7.79
C LYS A 33 -9.02 -9.83 -8.26
N PRO A 34 -8.93 -8.79 -9.10
CA PRO A 34 -7.64 -8.23 -9.46
C PRO A 34 -6.88 -7.87 -8.18
N GLU A 35 -5.70 -8.45 -8.00
CA GLU A 35 -4.84 -8.38 -6.81
C GLU A 35 -4.30 -6.96 -6.50
N ASP A 36 -4.84 -5.93 -7.14
CA ASP A 36 -4.34 -4.56 -7.05
C ASP A 36 -4.59 -3.89 -5.69
N TRP A 37 -5.47 -4.46 -4.85
CA TRP A 37 -5.87 -3.89 -3.55
C TRP A 37 -5.80 -4.87 -2.37
N THR A 38 -4.96 -5.91 -2.43
CA THR A 38 -4.65 -6.69 -1.23
C THR A 38 -3.64 -5.94 -0.35
N GLU A 39 -4.04 -5.60 0.87
CA GLU A 39 -3.19 -5.07 1.95
C GLU A 39 -1.95 -5.97 2.22
N ASP A 40 -1.95 -7.21 1.72
CA ASP A 40 -0.86 -8.18 1.88
C ASP A 40 0.38 -7.88 1.03
N ASN A 41 0.28 -7.06 -0.02
CA ASN A 41 1.41 -6.79 -0.92
C ASN A 41 2.25 -5.57 -0.52
N TRP A 42 2.00 -4.98 0.66
CA TRP A 42 2.68 -3.81 1.16
C TRP A 42 3.51 -4.15 2.40
N GLU A 43 4.80 -3.86 2.36
CA GLU A 43 5.76 -4.08 3.45
C GLU A 43 6.20 -2.73 4.02
N VAL A 44 6.30 -2.65 5.35
CA VAL A 44 6.76 -1.44 6.05
C VAL A 44 8.29 -1.40 6.02
N VAL A 45 8.85 -0.34 5.43
CA VAL A 45 10.32 -0.16 5.30
C VAL A 45 10.87 0.94 6.20
N TYR A 46 10.03 1.88 6.64
CA TYR A 46 10.42 2.96 7.54
C TYR A 46 9.25 3.37 8.44
N THR A 47 9.56 3.79 9.66
CA THR A 47 8.59 4.31 10.61
C THR A 47 9.17 5.50 11.33
N SER A 48 8.47 6.64 11.33
CA SER A 48 8.83 7.83 12.09
C SER A 48 7.59 8.51 12.67
N ASN A 49 7.79 9.38 13.64
CA ASN A 49 6.77 10.28 14.19
C ASN A 49 6.75 11.64 13.50
N GLU A 50 7.76 11.95 12.67
CA GLU A 50 7.86 13.20 11.93
C GLU A 50 7.30 13.01 10.51
N ASP A 51 6.28 13.81 10.13
CA ASP A 51 5.65 13.71 8.81
C ASP A 51 6.62 14.03 7.67
N TYR A 52 7.40 15.10 7.80
CA TYR A 52 8.31 15.55 6.77
C TYR A 52 9.40 14.53 6.41
N GLU A 53 9.91 13.75 7.38
CA GLU A 53 10.91 12.72 7.12
C GLU A 53 10.34 11.63 6.22
N VAL A 54 9.13 11.19 6.52
CA VAL A 54 8.46 10.14 5.78
C VAL A 54 8.06 10.61 4.38
N GLU A 55 7.58 11.84 4.25
CA GLU A 55 7.28 12.45 2.95
C GLU A 55 8.52 12.59 2.08
N MET A 56 9.65 13.02 2.64
CA MET A 56 10.92 13.13 1.91
C MET A 56 11.40 11.76 1.41
N LEU A 57 11.34 10.74 2.27
CA LEU A 57 11.71 9.38 1.87
C LEU A 57 10.78 8.81 0.80
N LYS A 58 9.46 9.07 0.90
CA LYS A 58 8.50 8.71 -0.14
C LYS A 58 8.87 9.32 -1.49
N ASP A 59 9.11 10.62 -1.54
CA ASP A 59 9.44 11.33 -2.79
C ASP A 59 10.72 10.79 -3.41
N ASN A 60 11.74 10.54 -2.59
CA ASN A 60 12.99 9.95 -3.06
C ASN A 60 12.82 8.51 -3.59
N LEU A 61 11.99 7.68 -2.94
CA LEU A 61 11.66 6.34 -3.42
C LEU A 61 10.89 6.37 -4.74
N GLU A 62 9.89 7.25 -4.86
CA GLU A 62 9.12 7.42 -6.11
C GLU A 62 10.01 7.93 -7.25
N SER A 63 10.96 8.83 -6.96
CA SER A 63 11.97 9.30 -7.91
C SER A 63 12.90 8.17 -8.39
N ALA A 64 13.20 7.20 -7.51
CA ALA A 64 13.93 5.98 -7.85
C ALA A 64 13.07 4.95 -8.62
N GLY A 65 11.78 5.22 -8.84
CA GLY A 65 10.84 4.33 -9.50
C GLY A 65 10.21 3.28 -8.57
N ILE A 66 10.37 3.41 -7.27
CA ILE A 66 9.81 2.51 -6.26
C ILE A 66 8.45 3.06 -5.81
N THR A 67 7.40 2.25 -5.89
CA THR A 67 6.06 2.66 -5.46
C THR A 67 5.98 2.66 -3.93
N ALA A 68 5.75 3.83 -3.33
CA ALA A 68 5.67 4.01 -1.88
C ALA A 68 4.34 4.63 -1.44
N ALA A 69 3.83 4.21 -0.27
CA ALA A 69 2.61 4.70 0.34
C ALA A 69 2.85 5.06 1.82
N ILE A 70 2.13 6.07 2.30
CA ILE A 70 2.21 6.50 3.71
C ILE A 70 0.94 6.10 4.44
N LEU A 71 1.11 5.40 5.56
CA LEU A 71 0.03 5.06 6.47
C LEU A 71 0.20 5.84 7.78
N GLN A 72 -0.66 6.81 7.99
CA GLN A 72 -0.75 7.55 9.25
C GLN A 72 -1.76 6.87 10.17
N GLN A 73 -1.29 6.17 11.20
CA GLN A 73 -2.17 5.56 12.19
C GLN A 73 -2.54 6.60 13.26
N LYS A 74 -3.42 7.55 12.92
CA LYS A 74 -4.05 8.43 13.90
C LYS A 74 -5.20 7.68 14.58
N ASP A 75 -4.88 6.95 15.64
CA ASP A 75 -5.87 6.27 16.47
C ASP A 75 -6.70 7.33 17.25
N ARG A 76 -7.73 7.85 16.59
CA ARG A 76 -8.65 8.87 17.16
C ARG A 76 -9.44 8.37 18.38
N ASN A 77 -9.39 7.08 18.69
CA ASN A 77 -10.24 6.43 19.69
C ASN A 77 -9.51 6.10 21.01
N PHE A 78 -8.20 6.33 21.12
CA PHE A 78 -7.46 6.02 22.34
C PHE A 78 -6.47 7.15 22.71
N PRO A 79 -6.85 8.09 23.60
CA PRO A 79 -5.92 9.08 24.12
C PRO A 79 -5.00 8.39 25.14
N ALA A 80 -4.00 7.66 24.67
CA ALA A 80 -2.85 7.30 25.49
C ALA A 80 -2.00 8.56 25.71
N PRO A 81 -1.45 8.79 26.92
CA PRO A 81 -0.49 9.86 27.14
C PRO A 81 0.77 9.58 26.32
N GLY A 82 1.10 10.51 25.42
CA GLY A 82 2.11 10.35 24.38
C GLY A 82 1.41 10.19 23.03
N ASP A 83 1.34 11.26 22.26
CA ASP A 83 0.81 11.27 20.89
C ASP A 83 1.76 10.45 20.01
N LEU A 84 1.62 9.13 20.06
CA LEU A 84 2.38 8.18 19.26
C LEU A 84 1.77 8.12 17.86
N ALA A 85 1.67 9.27 17.19
CA ALA A 85 1.30 9.34 15.79
C ALA A 85 2.44 8.72 14.97
N VAL A 86 2.49 7.39 14.92
CA VAL A 86 3.50 6.65 14.17
C VAL A 86 3.04 6.63 12.71
N ILE A 87 3.87 7.25 11.88
CA ILE A 87 3.72 7.32 10.44
C ILE A 87 4.58 6.19 9.85
N LYS A 88 3.96 5.33 9.05
CA LYS A 88 4.61 4.18 8.43
C LYS A 88 4.75 4.42 6.93
N LEU A 89 5.96 4.18 6.41
CA LEU A 89 6.25 4.15 4.98
C LEU A 89 6.20 2.71 4.49
N LEU A 90 5.34 2.46 3.51
CA LEU A 90 5.13 1.15 2.92
C LEU A 90 5.59 1.16 1.47
N VAL A 91 6.11 0.03 1.02
CA VAL A 91 6.44 -0.22 -0.39
C VAL A 91 5.87 -1.56 -0.83
N ARG A 92 5.83 -1.83 -2.13
CA ARG A 92 5.48 -3.16 -2.62
C ARG A 92 6.47 -4.20 -2.10
N ARG A 93 5.98 -5.39 -1.76
CA ARG A 93 6.82 -6.50 -1.26
C ARG A 93 7.99 -6.81 -2.21
N GLU A 94 7.79 -6.65 -3.53
CA GLU A 94 8.85 -6.83 -4.54
C GLU A 94 9.98 -5.78 -4.46
N ASP A 95 9.68 -4.56 -4.00
CA ASP A 95 10.63 -3.44 -3.92
C ASP A 95 11.22 -3.27 -2.52
N MET A 96 10.87 -4.13 -1.56
CA MET A 96 11.30 -4.02 -0.16
C MET A 96 12.82 -3.92 -0.01
N GLU A 97 13.57 -4.81 -0.65
CA GLU A 97 15.03 -4.84 -0.56
C GLU A 97 15.67 -3.58 -1.17
N ALA A 98 15.12 -3.11 -2.30
CA ALA A 98 15.58 -1.91 -2.98
C ALA A 98 15.33 -0.65 -2.13
N ALA A 99 14.14 -0.55 -1.53
CA ALA A 99 13.76 0.57 -0.69
C ALA A 99 14.64 0.66 0.57
N LEU A 100 14.91 -0.46 1.25
CA LEU A 100 15.78 -0.48 2.43
C LEU A 100 17.20 -0.01 2.11
N GLY A 101 17.79 -0.49 1.02
CA GLY A 101 19.12 -0.05 0.59
C GLY A 101 19.16 1.43 0.23
N PHE A 102 18.10 1.93 -0.41
CA PHE A 102 17.99 3.33 -0.76
C PHE A 102 17.84 4.23 0.48
N ILE A 103 16.98 3.87 1.44
CA ILE A 103 16.80 4.61 2.69
C ILE A 103 18.10 4.67 3.50
N GLN A 104 18.85 3.57 3.58
CA GLN A 104 20.16 3.54 4.25
C GLN A 104 21.17 4.49 3.61
N LYS A 105 21.20 4.53 2.27
CA LYS A 105 22.10 5.41 1.52
C LYS A 105 21.74 6.89 1.76
N VAL A 106 20.45 7.25 1.65
CA VAL A 106 19.97 8.61 1.90
C VAL A 106 20.27 9.06 3.33
N ASN A 107 20.07 8.19 4.32
CA ASN A 107 20.40 8.52 5.71
C ASN A 107 21.91 8.68 5.93
N THR A 108 22.75 7.92 5.23
CA THR A 108 24.21 8.05 5.32
C THR A 108 24.68 9.37 4.70
N GLU A 109 24.16 9.74 3.53
CA GLU A 109 24.47 11.02 2.86
C GLU A 109 24.01 12.24 3.71
N ASN A 110 22.95 12.09 4.52
CA ASN A 110 22.50 13.13 5.45
C ASN A 110 23.33 13.19 6.75
N ASN A 111 24.04 12.12 7.14
CA ASN A 111 24.79 12.05 8.40
C ASN A 111 26.27 12.47 8.28
N GLU A 112 26.80 12.63 7.06
CA GLU A 112 28.15 13.19 6.83
C GLU A 112 28.25 14.71 7.11
N GLY A 113 27.20 15.32 7.67
CA GLY A 113 27.15 16.73 8.08
C GLY A 113 27.34 17.02 9.57
N GLU A 114 27.44 16.00 10.44
CA GLU A 114 27.48 16.18 11.91
C GLU A 114 28.69 15.50 12.59
N GLU A 115 29.86 15.46 11.95
CA GLU A 115 31.14 15.18 12.63
C GLU A 115 32.18 16.28 12.34
N GLU A 116 31.87 17.54 12.62
CA GLU A 116 32.92 18.53 12.93
C GLU A 116 32.38 19.68 13.78
N SER A 117 32.46 19.55 15.12
CA SER A 117 32.62 20.66 16.09
C SER A 117 32.96 20.14 17.48
#